data_AF-A0A973DHM5-F1
#
_entry.id   AF-A0A973DHM5-F1
#
_cell.length_a   1.000
_cell.length_b   1.000
_cell.length_c   1.000
_cell.angle_alpha   90.00
_cell.angle_beta   90.00
_cell.angle_gamma   90.00
#
_symmetry.space_group_name_H-M   'P 1'
#
loop_
_entity.id
_entity.type
_entity.pdbx_description
1 polymer ?
#
loop_
_entity_poly.entity_id
_entity_poly.type
_entity_poly.pdbx_seq_one_letter_code
_entity_poly.pdbx_strand_id
1 'polypeptide(L)'
;MSTIKVYKDSSANSIFIEDANGAQFLNSLQATIPNNDDLVEISDLAKGIPIVSNALHTDFVDQNGVVYPGTPIEVCNELNAIFQTSGTPTDQIPEITSPLGISLVQGETLNYELTANFGVGYEWDLSNVSGVTTVDGNVRKIIGGSSLATGEYAIPVKAINYNGEDSQIIELSVGNPAFANTKSVNFNNNDWCGANAGILDSTLGRSGNGSGLSDAWSISFWFKAGTANNASQTILYFGSQDVANQGHIQIKYNGSLNRLEMRYGSNNNRLNFATAQNSIAVGQWTQVIVTY
;
A
#
# COMPACT_ATOMS: atom_id res chain seq x y z
N MET A 1 -34.07 37.65 34.80
CA MET A 1 -34.18 36.18 34.70
C MET A 1 -32.89 35.69 34.10
N SER A 2 -32.27 34.68 34.71
CA SER A 2 -31.07 34.06 34.16
C SER A 2 -31.54 33.02 33.14
N THR A 3 -31.29 33.25 31.86
CA THR A 3 -31.69 32.31 30.80
C THR A 3 -30.62 31.24 30.64
N ILE A 4 -31.03 29.97 30.58
CA ILE A 4 -30.15 28.82 30.40
C ILE A 4 -30.32 28.32 28.97
N LYS A 5 -29.33 28.59 28.13
CA LYS A 5 -29.35 28.14 26.73
C LYS A 5 -28.93 26.68 26.66
N VAL A 6 -29.80 25.83 26.16
CA VAL A 6 -29.56 24.39 25.98
C VAL A 6 -29.92 24.00 24.55
N TYR A 7 -28.98 23.42 23.81
CA TYR A 7 -29.25 22.93 22.46
C TYR A 7 -28.26 21.83 22.04
N LYS A 8 -28.67 21.02 21.07
CA LYS A 8 -27.80 20.05 20.39
C LYS A 8 -27.17 20.70 19.17
N ASP A 9 -25.84 20.72 19.10
CA ASP A 9 -25.13 21.08 17.89
C ASP A 9 -25.01 19.84 16.98
N SER A 10 -25.64 19.87 15.82
CA SER A 10 -25.66 18.75 14.88
C SER A 10 -24.30 18.49 14.22
N SER A 11 -23.45 19.51 14.09
CA SER A 11 -22.12 19.39 13.47
C SER A 11 -21.07 18.87 14.45
N ALA A 12 -21.15 19.29 15.71
CA ALA A 12 -20.27 18.82 16.78
C ALA A 12 -20.78 17.55 17.48
N ASN A 13 -22.03 17.14 17.21
CA ASN A 13 -22.71 16.01 17.82
C ASN A 13 -22.62 16.04 19.37
N SER A 14 -22.90 17.21 19.95
CA SER A 14 -22.73 17.49 21.37
C SER A 14 -23.82 18.44 21.88
N ILE A 15 -24.01 18.45 23.20
CA ILE A 15 -24.97 19.33 23.88
C ILE A 15 -24.24 20.55 24.44
N PHE A 16 -24.75 21.73 24.12
CA PHE A 16 -24.25 22.98 24.68
C PHE A 16 -25.20 23.46 25.77
N ILE A 17 -24.63 23.80 26.92
CA ILE A 17 -25.33 24.43 28.04
C ILE A 17 -24.54 25.69 28.41
N GLU A 18 -25.14 26.87 28.20
CA GLU A 18 -24.52 28.17 28.46
C GLU A 18 -24.52 28.47 29.97
N ASP A 19 -23.63 27.78 30.70
CA ASP A 19 -23.05 28.09 32.03
C ASP A 19 -22.17 26.91 32.53
N ALA A 20 -22.19 25.78 31.81
CA ALA A 20 -21.40 24.60 32.12
C ALA A 20 -20.06 24.60 31.36
N ASN A 21 -19.03 23.99 31.95
CA ASN A 21 -17.66 23.87 31.42
C ASN A 21 -17.56 23.10 30.07
N GLY A 22 -18.08 23.67 28.98
CA GLY A 22 -17.93 23.17 27.61
C GLY A 22 -19.05 22.25 27.12
N ALA A 23 -18.89 21.77 25.89
CA ALA A 23 -19.80 20.85 25.23
C ALA A 23 -19.89 19.52 25.99
N GLN A 24 -21.11 19.05 26.23
CA GLN A 24 -21.43 17.79 26.89
C GLN A 24 -21.66 16.68 25.84
N PHE A 25 -21.36 15.44 26.19
CA PHE A 25 -21.61 14.31 25.31
C PHE A 25 -23.10 13.99 25.22
N LEU A 26 -23.52 13.42 24.10
CA LEU A 26 -24.87 12.87 23.96
C LEU A 26 -25.02 11.65 24.87
N ASN A 27 -26.24 11.43 25.37
CA ASN A 27 -26.59 10.39 26.34
C ASN A 27 -25.87 10.49 27.69
N SER A 28 -25.12 11.57 27.97
CA SER A 28 -24.46 11.77 29.26
C SER A 28 -25.24 12.67 30.22
N LEU A 29 -26.38 13.21 29.78
CA LEU A 29 -27.21 14.13 30.55
C LEU A 29 -28.61 13.59 30.75
N GLN A 30 -29.22 13.94 31.87
CA GLN A 30 -30.63 13.66 32.15
C GLN A 30 -31.28 14.88 32.80
N ALA A 31 -32.42 15.31 32.26
CA ALA A 31 -33.32 16.24 32.92
C ALA A 31 -34.25 15.48 33.87
N THR A 32 -34.45 15.99 35.08
CA THR A 32 -35.38 15.45 36.08
C THR A 32 -36.18 16.58 36.73
N ILE A 33 -37.30 16.21 37.35
CA ILE A 33 -38.12 17.11 38.16
C ILE A 33 -38.01 16.62 39.61
N PRO A 34 -37.10 17.19 40.43
CA PRO A 34 -36.72 16.59 41.70
C PRO A 34 -37.86 16.57 42.74
N ASN A 35 -38.85 17.48 42.67
CA ASN A 35 -39.89 17.62 43.70
C ASN A 35 -41.33 17.84 43.18
N ASN A 36 -41.64 17.55 41.91
CA ASN A 36 -42.94 17.85 41.26
C ASN A 36 -43.36 19.33 41.26
N ASP A 37 -42.39 20.25 41.28
CA ASP A 37 -42.59 21.71 41.16
C ASP A 37 -42.27 22.21 39.73
N ASP A 38 -42.37 23.52 39.51
CA ASP A 38 -42.00 24.21 38.26
C ASP A 38 -40.49 24.20 37.93
N LEU A 39 -39.72 23.36 38.64
CA LEU A 39 -38.27 23.32 38.64
C LEU A 39 -37.73 22.09 37.90
N VAL A 40 -36.78 22.32 37.00
CA VAL A 40 -36.06 21.29 36.24
C VAL A 40 -34.59 21.27 36.66
N GLU A 41 -34.05 20.08 36.85
CA GLU A 41 -32.64 19.82 37.13
C GLU A 41 -32.01 19.03 35.97
N ILE A 42 -30.79 19.39 35.57
CA ILE A 42 -30.01 18.65 34.57
C ILE A 42 -28.80 18.05 35.28
N SER A 43 -28.67 16.72 35.23
CA SER A 43 -27.58 15.96 35.83
C SER A 43 -26.66 15.33 34.78
N ASP A 44 -25.35 15.34 35.05
CA ASP A 44 -24.35 14.54 34.34
C ASP A 44 -24.37 13.12 34.89
N LEU A 45 -24.79 12.16 34.07
CA LEU A 45 -24.90 10.75 34.44
C LEU A 45 -23.54 10.09 34.68
N ALA A 46 -22.48 10.57 34.01
CA ALA A 46 -21.14 10.01 34.14
C ALA A 46 -20.45 10.49 35.43
N LYS A 47 -20.68 11.74 35.83
CA LYS A 47 -20.11 12.33 37.05
C LYS A 47 -21.03 12.25 38.27
N GLY A 48 -22.32 11.98 38.08
CA GLY A 48 -23.31 11.91 39.16
C GLY A 48 -23.54 13.24 39.86
N ILE A 49 -23.35 14.37 39.15
CA ILE A 49 -23.52 15.72 39.70
C ILE A 49 -24.55 16.52 38.89
N PRO A 50 -25.36 17.37 39.53
CA PRO A 50 -26.20 18.32 38.81
C PRO A 50 -25.32 19.42 38.20
N ILE A 51 -25.55 19.68 36.91
CA ILE A 51 -24.92 20.79 36.18
C ILE A 51 -25.83 22.03 36.24
N VAL A 52 -27.13 21.83 36.23
CA VAL A 52 -28.14 22.88 36.43
C VAL A 52 -29.07 22.40 37.54
N SER A 53 -29.16 23.13 38.64
CA SER A 53 -30.05 22.79 39.76
C SER A 53 -31.11 23.86 39.97
N ASN A 54 -32.34 23.42 40.23
CA ASN A 54 -33.47 24.26 40.65
C ASN A 54 -33.74 25.46 39.71
N ALA A 55 -33.64 25.25 38.39
CA ALA A 55 -34.00 26.25 37.40
C ALA A 55 -35.49 26.17 37.06
N LEU A 56 -36.16 27.30 36.86
CA LEU A 56 -37.54 27.29 36.40
C LEU A 56 -37.61 26.74 34.98
N HIS A 57 -38.65 25.96 34.66
CA HIS A 57 -38.84 25.45 33.30
C HIS A 57 -38.88 26.58 32.24
N THR A 58 -39.31 27.79 32.62
CA THR A 58 -39.34 28.98 31.76
C THR A 58 -37.97 29.62 31.51
N ASP A 59 -36.93 29.21 32.24
CA ASP A 59 -35.58 29.75 32.08
C ASP A 59 -34.80 29.05 30.97
N PHE A 60 -35.25 27.89 30.50
CA PHE A 60 -34.59 27.12 29.44
C PHE A 60 -34.94 27.66 28.05
N VAL A 61 -33.91 27.97 27.26
CA VAL A 61 -34.05 28.50 25.89
C VAL A 61 -33.23 27.69 24.89
N ASP A 62 -33.68 27.64 23.63
CA ASP A 62 -32.99 26.99 22.52
C ASP A 62 -31.82 27.83 21.97
N GLN A 63 -31.16 27.36 20.89
CA GLN A 63 -30.05 28.06 20.23
C GLN A 63 -30.40 29.50 19.79
N ASN A 64 -31.67 29.76 19.47
CA ASN A 64 -32.17 31.05 19.00
C ASN A 64 -32.69 31.93 20.15
N GLY A 65 -32.60 31.47 21.40
CA GLY A 65 -33.10 32.18 22.57
C GLY A 65 -34.61 32.06 22.78
N VAL A 66 -35.26 31.09 22.12
CA VAL A 66 -36.69 30.81 22.30
C VAL A 66 -36.89 29.89 23.48
N VAL A 67 -37.79 30.24 24.40
CA VAL A 67 -38.12 29.43 25.58
C VAL A 67 -38.72 28.09 25.16
N TYR A 68 -38.26 27.00 25.76
CA TYR A 68 -38.88 25.67 25.57
C TYR A 68 -40.35 25.73 26.02
N PRO A 69 -41.32 25.44 25.14
CA PRO A 69 -42.73 25.63 25.45
C PRO A 69 -43.26 24.49 26.34
N GLY A 70 -44.24 24.81 27.18
CA GLY A 70 -45.04 23.81 27.91
C GLY A 70 -44.83 23.82 29.42
N THR A 71 -45.36 22.78 30.05
CA THR A 71 -45.26 22.47 31.47
C THR A 71 -43.85 21.97 31.83
N PRO A 72 -43.49 21.93 33.13
CA PRO A 72 -42.20 21.38 33.58
C PRO A 72 -41.93 19.96 33.05
N ILE A 73 -42.98 19.13 32.96
CA ILE A 73 -42.92 17.76 32.42
C ILE A 73 -42.60 17.78 30.92
N GLU A 74 -43.26 18.64 30.15
CA GLU A 74 -43.02 18.77 28.72
C GLU A 74 -41.61 19.29 28.44
N VAL A 75 -41.16 20.35 29.15
CA VAL A 75 -39.79 20.86 29.03
C VAL A 75 -38.76 19.80 29.42
N CYS A 76 -38.98 19.05 30.50
CA CYS A 76 -38.10 17.95 30.91
C CYS A 76 -38.03 16.84 29.85
N ASN A 77 -39.15 16.49 29.22
CA ASN A 77 -39.18 15.52 28.12
C ASN A 77 -38.45 16.02 26.87
N GLU A 78 -38.64 17.28 26.50
CA GLU A 78 -37.93 17.92 25.37
C GLU A 78 -36.42 17.99 25.61
N LEU A 79 -36.00 18.38 26.83
CA LEU A 79 -34.58 18.38 27.23
C LEU A 79 -33.99 16.96 27.18
N ASN A 80 -34.69 15.97 27.73
CA ASN A 80 -34.25 14.58 27.65
C ASN A 80 -34.21 14.07 26.19
N ALA A 81 -35.13 14.51 25.33
CA ALA A 81 -35.13 14.15 23.92
C ALA A 81 -33.92 14.70 23.17
N ILE A 82 -33.47 15.93 23.47
CA ILE A 82 -32.25 16.49 22.87
C ILE A 82 -30.97 15.92 23.47
N PHE A 83 -30.97 15.59 24.78
CA PHE A 83 -29.82 14.94 25.45
C PHE A 83 -29.61 13.53 24.94
N GLN A 84 -30.70 12.88 24.54
CA GLN A 84 -30.65 11.59 23.91
C GLN A 84 -30.33 11.75 22.42
N THR A 85 -29.53 10.83 21.92
CA THR A 85 -29.61 10.48 20.51
C THR A 85 -30.19 9.09 20.46
N SER A 86 -31.50 9.02 20.30
CA SER A 86 -32.07 7.87 19.62
C SER A 86 -31.56 7.88 18.19
N GLY A 87 -31.34 6.70 17.61
CA GLY A 87 -31.14 6.57 16.18
C GLY A 87 -32.20 7.38 15.45
N THR A 88 -31.82 7.99 14.35
CA THR A 88 -32.78 8.68 13.48
C THR A 88 -33.99 7.77 13.31
N PRO A 89 -35.24 8.28 13.37
CA PRO A 89 -36.47 7.48 13.22
C PRO A 89 -36.61 6.86 11.81
N THR A 90 -35.56 6.98 11.01
CA THR A 90 -35.39 6.32 9.73
C THR A 90 -34.87 4.91 10.00
N ASP A 91 -35.51 3.88 9.42
CA ASP A 91 -35.01 2.49 9.35
C ASP A 91 -33.71 2.36 8.49
N GLN A 92 -32.91 3.42 8.42
CA GLN A 92 -31.69 3.52 7.63
C GLN A 92 -30.55 2.86 8.38
N ILE A 93 -30.39 1.57 8.11
CA ILE A 93 -29.20 0.80 8.46
C ILE A 93 -28.00 1.30 7.63
N PRO A 94 -26.76 1.14 8.12
CA PRO A 94 -25.57 1.42 7.33
C PRO A 94 -25.56 0.59 6.03
N GLU A 95 -24.93 1.12 4.99
CA GLU A 95 -24.74 0.40 3.72
C GLU A 95 -23.37 0.75 3.15
N ILE A 96 -22.47 -0.23 3.10
CA ILE A 96 -21.14 -0.09 2.52
C ILE A 96 -21.27 0.03 1.00
N THR A 97 -20.72 1.11 0.44
CA THR A 97 -20.80 1.43 -1.00
C THR A 97 -19.44 1.47 -1.69
N SER A 98 -18.35 1.45 -0.92
CA SER A 98 -17.00 1.37 -1.48
C SER A 98 -16.74 0.02 -2.18
N PRO A 99 -15.83 -0.01 -3.18
CA PRO A 99 -15.42 -1.25 -3.82
C PRO A 99 -14.88 -2.26 -2.82
N LEU A 100 -15.32 -3.52 -2.91
CA LEU A 100 -14.87 -4.61 -2.04
C LEU A 100 -13.63 -5.33 -2.57
N GLY A 101 -13.15 -5.00 -3.78
CA GLY A 101 -11.92 -5.57 -4.36
C GLY A 101 -10.79 -4.56 -4.36
N ILE A 102 -9.62 -4.96 -3.85
CA ILE A 102 -8.39 -4.17 -3.86
C ILE A 102 -7.28 -5.01 -4.49
N SER A 103 -6.48 -4.42 -5.37
CA SER A 103 -5.29 -5.06 -5.93
C SER A 103 -4.04 -4.27 -5.57
N LEU A 104 -3.04 -4.96 -5.07
CA LEU A 104 -1.70 -4.45 -4.79
C LEU A 104 -0.65 -5.34 -5.45
N VAL A 105 0.53 -4.81 -5.64
CA VAL A 105 1.73 -5.59 -5.90
C VAL A 105 2.55 -5.73 -4.61
N GLN A 106 3.15 -6.90 -4.36
CA GLN A 106 4.02 -7.07 -3.18
C GLN A 106 5.10 -5.97 -3.12
N GLY A 107 5.19 -5.31 -1.95
CA GLY A 107 6.07 -4.16 -1.73
C GLY A 107 5.36 -2.80 -1.82
N GLU A 108 4.15 -2.73 -2.37
CA GLU A 108 3.35 -1.50 -2.44
C GLU A 108 2.63 -1.19 -1.12
N THR A 109 2.35 0.09 -0.87
CA THR A 109 1.60 0.52 0.30
C THR A 109 0.11 0.66 -0.03
N LEU A 110 -0.71 -0.08 0.70
CA LEU A 110 -2.16 0.09 0.76
C LEU A 110 -2.52 1.47 1.32
N ASN A 111 -3.49 2.13 0.69
CA ASN A 111 -4.18 3.30 1.22
C ASN A 111 -5.63 3.25 0.72
N TYR A 112 -6.55 2.84 1.60
CA TYR A 112 -7.94 2.60 1.25
C TYR A 112 -8.87 3.25 2.28
N GLU A 113 -9.98 3.81 1.81
CA GLU A 113 -11.04 4.41 2.62
C GLU A 113 -12.36 3.69 2.38
N LEU A 114 -12.95 3.15 3.45
CA LEU A 114 -14.30 2.60 3.39
C LEU A 114 -15.32 3.73 3.33
N THR A 115 -16.27 3.63 2.41
CA THR A 115 -17.40 4.55 2.32
C THR A 115 -18.70 3.79 2.52
N ALA A 116 -19.58 4.36 3.34
CA ALA A 116 -20.87 3.78 3.66
C ALA A 116 -21.92 4.88 3.79
N ASN A 117 -23.12 4.64 3.28
CA ASN A 117 -24.30 5.43 3.59
C ASN A 117 -24.68 5.17 5.04
N PHE A 118 -25.07 6.23 5.77
CA PHE A 118 -25.53 6.16 7.16
C PHE A 118 -24.55 5.51 8.16
N GLY A 119 -23.28 5.29 7.78
CA GLY A 119 -22.24 4.75 8.64
C GLY A 119 -21.65 5.80 9.58
N VAL A 120 -21.60 5.48 10.88
CA VAL A 120 -21.06 6.34 11.93
C VAL A 120 -19.78 5.74 12.51
N GLY A 121 -19.83 4.47 12.91
CA GLY A 121 -18.69 3.66 13.37
C GLY A 121 -18.17 2.72 12.29
N TYR A 122 -16.90 2.36 12.40
CA TYR A 122 -16.21 1.49 11.44
C TYR A 122 -15.28 0.54 12.18
N GLU A 123 -15.37 -0.75 11.88
CA GLU A 123 -14.54 -1.80 12.48
C GLU A 123 -13.90 -2.66 11.40
N TRP A 124 -12.67 -3.10 11.66
CA TRP A 124 -11.86 -3.89 10.74
C TRP A 124 -11.29 -5.10 11.47
N ASP A 125 -11.37 -6.28 10.86
CA ASP A 125 -10.56 -7.42 11.28
C ASP A 125 -9.28 -7.49 10.42
N LEU A 126 -8.19 -7.00 10.99
CA LEU A 126 -6.88 -6.93 10.34
C LEU A 126 -5.96 -8.11 10.70
N SER A 127 -6.48 -9.13 11.40
CA SER A 127 -5.67 -10.26 11.90
C SER A 127 -4.96 -11.05 10.80
N ASN A 128 -5.56 -11.10 9.60
CA ASN A 128 -5.01 -11.81 8.43
C ASN A 128 -4.07 -10.95 7.57
N VAL A 129 -3.98 -9.64 7.83
CA VAL A 129 -3.19 -8.69 7.03
C VAL A 129 -2.14 -7.98 7.88
N SER A 130 -1.10 -8.72 8.25
CA SER A 130 0.01 -8.20 9.07
C SER A 130 0.66 -6.96 8.44
N GLY A 131 0.85 -5.92 9.24
CA GLY A 131 1.42 -4.64 8.80
C GLY A 131 0.40 -3.69 8.14
N VAL A 132 -0.89 -4.03 8.15
CA VAL A 132 -1.98 -3.08 7.86
C VAL A 132 -2.54 -2.55 9.18
N THR A 133 -2.85 -1.26 9.23
CA THR A 133 -3.45 -0.62 10.41
C THR A 133 -4.41 0.49 9.99
N THR A 134 -5.27 0.91 10.90
CA THR A 134 -6.13 2.09 10.68
C THR A 134 -5.32 3.37 10.76
N VAL A 135 -5.74 4.39 10.00
CA VAL A 135 -5.12 5.72 10.08
C VAL A 135 -5.54 6.39 11.38
N ASP A 136 -4.58 6.92 12.11
CA ASP A 136 -4.86 7.65 13.36
C ASP A 136 -5.81 8.84 13.09
N GLY A 137 -6.82 8.97 13.94
CA GLY A 137 -7.90 9.95 13.76
C GLY A 137 -8.87 9.68 12.59
N ASN A 138 -8.68 8.62 11.81
CA ASN A 138 -9.61 8.23 10.74
C ASN A 138 -9.80 6.70 10.64
N VAL A 139 -10.72 6.19 11.45
CA VAL A 139 -11.09 4.76 11.50
C VAL A 139 -11.70 4.22 10.22
N ARG A 140 -12.05 5.08 9.24
CA ARG A 140 -12.52 4.66 7.90
C ARG A 140 -11.39 4.27 6.97
N LYS A 141 -10.15 4.63 7.32
CA LYS A 141 -8.98 4.43 6.45
C LYS A 141 -8.06 3.37 7.01
N ILE A 142 -7.54 2.53 6.11
CA ILE A 142 -6.45 1.61 6.40
C ILE A 142 -5.24 1.93 5.53
N ILE A 143 -4.06 1.77 6.10
CA ILE A 143 -2.76 1.98 5.46
C ILE A 143 -1.80 0.83 5.78
N GLY A 144 -0.76 0.66 4.94
CA GLY A 144 0.33 -0.28 5.20
C GLY A 144 0.41 -1.40 4.17
N GLY A 145 0.59 -2.66 4.60
CA GLY A 145 0.50 -3.81 3.70
C GLY A 145 1.71 -4.07 2.79
N SER A 146 2.74 -3.21 2.79
CA SER A 146 3.94 -3.38 1.96
C SER A 146 4.78 -4.61 2.29
N SER A 147 4.58 -5.20 3.47
CA SER A 147 5.20 -6.44 3.90
C SER A 147 4.36 -7.69 3.61
N LEU A 148 3.16 -7.55 3.04
CA LEU A 148 2.32 -8.69 2.71
C LEU A 148 2.97 -9.55 1.63
N ALA A 149 2.82 -10.86 1.77
CA ALA A 149 3.26 -11.81 0.75
C ALA A 149 2.27 -11.80 -0.41
N THR A 150 2.69 -12.31 -1.57
CA THR A 150 1.77 -12.59 -2.68
C THR A 150 0.69 -13.57 -2.22
N GLY A 151 -0.57 -13.24 -2.48
CA GLY A 151 -1.71 -14.03 -2.05
C GLY A 151 -3.03 -13.26 -2.05
N GLU A 152 -4.08 -13.95 -1.66
CA GLU A 152 -5.42 -13.39 -1.47
C GLU A 152 -5.72 -13.28 0.02
N TYR A 153 -6.23 -12.13 0.44
CA TYR A 153 -6.56 -11.83 1.82
C TYR A 153 -8.00 -11.38 1.93
N ALA A 154 -8.74 -11.97 2.87
CA ALA A 154 -10.08 -11.54 3.23
C ALA A 154 -10.00 -10.64 4.47
N ILE A 155 -10.50 -9.41 4.34
CA ILE A 155 -10.56 -8.42 5.42
C ILE A 155 -12.04 -8.19 5.76
N PRO A 156 -12.57 -8.82 6.82
CA PRO A 156 -13.88 -8.50 7.34
C PRO A 156 -13.96 -7.04 7.79
N VAL A 157 -15.03 -6.35 7.42
CA VAL A 157 -15.24 -4.94 7.75
C VAL A 157 -16.71 -4.69 8.11
N LYS A 158 -16.94 -3.74 9.02
CA LYS A 158 -18.27 -3.32 9.43
C LYS A 158 -18.44 -1.81 9.35
N ALA A 159 -19.61 -1.37 8.90
CA ALA A 159 -20.12 -0.02 9.11
C ALA A 159 -21.29 -0.08 10.10
N ILE A 160 -21.27 0.77 11.12
CA ILE A 160 -22.18 0.70 12.27
C ILE A 160 -22.85 2.05 12.47
N ASN A 161 -24.13 2.04 12.82
CA ASN A 161 -24.82 3.19 13.41
C ASN A 161 -25.76 2.71 14.52
N TYR A 162 -26.61 3.59 15.05
CA TYR A 162 -27.54 3.22 16.11
C TYR A 162 -28.63 2.23 15.66
N ASN A 163 -28.95 2.20 14.36
CA ASN A 163 -30.02 1.40 13.78
C ASN A 163 -29.55 0.00 13.36
N GLY A 164 -28.24 -0.25 13.30
CA GLY A 164 -27.69 -1.57 12.98
C GLY A 164 -26.27 -1.53 12.43
N GLU A 165 -25.86 -2.63 11.80
CA GLU A 165 -24.58 -2.78 11.12
C GLU A 165 -24.75 -3.35 9.71
N ASP A 166 -23.84 -2.99 8.81
CA ASP A 166 -23.58 -3.70 7.56
C ASP A 166 -22.19 -4.31 7.61
N SER A 167 -22.10 -5.60 7.30
CA SER A 167 -20.87 -6.39 7.38
C SER A 167 -20.52 -6.93 6.00
N GLN A 168 -19.29 -6.65 5.54
CA GLN A 168 -18.80 -7.08 4.23
C GLN A 168 -17.39 -7.67 4.37
N ILE A 169 -16.91 -8.29 3.29
CA ILE A 169 -15.52 -8.75 3.17
C ILE A 169 -14.87 -7.98 2.04
N ILE A 170 -13.74 -7.35 2.33
CA ILE A 170 -12.84 -6.81 1.30
C ILE A 170 -11.88 -7.91 0.87
N GLU A 171 -11.86 -8.18 -0.43
CA GLU A 171 -10.94 -9.08 -1.11
C GLU A 171 -9.69 -8.29 -1.54
N LEU A 172 -8.58 -8.51 -0.85
CA LEU A 172 -7.29 -7.92 -1.18
C LEU A 172 -6.43 -8.96 -1.91
N SER A 173 -6.17 -8.71 -3.19
CA SER A 173 -5.23 -9.48 -4.00
C SER A 173 -3.86 -8.81 -4.02
N VAL A 174 -2.85 -9.52 -3.52
CA VAL A 174 -1.44 -9.10 -3.59
C VAL A 174 -0.76 -9.91 -4.68
N GLY A 175 -0.51 -9.27 -5.81
CA GLY A 175 0.21 -9.84 -6.93
C GLY A 175 1.71 -9.98 -6.68
N ASN A 176 2.35 -10.83 -7.47
CA ASN A 176 3.81 -10.90 -7.50
C ASN A 176 4.35 -9.58 -8.08
N PRO A 177 5.47 -9.02 -7.56
CA PRO A 177 6.13 -7.92 -8.25
C PRO A 177 6.43 -8.35 -9.67
N ALA A 178 6.33 -7.43 -10.62
CA ALA A 178 6.99 -7.61 -11.89
C ALA A 178 8.49 -7.74 -11.60
N PHE A 179 8.97 -8.97 -11.41
CA PHE A 179 10.37 -9.23 -11.18
C PHE A 179 11.12 -8.86 -12.45
N ALA A 180 11.62 -7.63 -12.52
CA ALA A 180 12.65 -7.26 -13.47
C ALA A 180 13.94 -7.86 -12.92
N ASN A 181 14.42 -8.95 -13.52
CA ASN A 181 15.77 -9.44 -13.24
C ASN A 181 16.78 -8.37 -13.69
N THR A 182 17.13 -7.43 -12.80
CA THR A 182 18.08 -6.36 -13.12
C THR A 182 19.53 -6.85 -13.21
N LYS A 183 19.78 -8.12 -12.89
CA LYS A 183 21.13 -8.73 -12.89
C LYS A 183 21.38 -9.67 -14.06
N SER A 184 20.36 -10.02 -14.84
CA SER A 184 20.51 -10.80 -16.07
C SER A 184 19.90 -10.07 -17.24
N VAL A 185 20.61 -10.03 -18.36
CA VAL A 185 20.10 -9.45 -19.61
C VAL A 185 19.65 -10.58 -20.52
N ASN A 186 18.43 -10.49 -21.06
CA ASN A 186 17.99 -11.34 -22.16
C ASN A 186 18.35 -10.66 -23.48
N PHE A 187 19.10 -11.33 -24.35
CA PHE A 187 19.48 -10.78 -25.64
C PHE A 187 18.36 -10.96 -26.66
N ASN A 188 18.03 -9.89 -27.38
CA ASN A 188 17.29 -9.95 -28.63
C ASN A 188 18.25 -10.14 -29.81
N ASN A 189 17.70 -10.26 -31.01
CA ASN A 189 18.49 -10.39 -32.22
C ASN A 189 19.42 -9.17 -32.39
N ASN A 190 20.73 -9.43 -32.56
CA ASN A 190 21.82 -8.45 -32.63
C ASN A 190 22.25 -7.79 -31.31
N ASP A 191 21.68 -8.17 -30.16
CA ASP A 191 22.19 -7.70 -28.86
C ASP A 191 23.47 -8.45 -28.48
N TRP A 192 24.42 -7.76 -27.84
CA TRP A 192 25.60 -8.37 -27.22
C TRP A 192 26.13 -7.51 -26.08
N CYS A 193 26.87 -8.12 -25.16
CA CYS A 193 27.65 -7.37 -24.16
C CYS A 193 28.92 -6.81 -24.81
N GLY A 194 29.02 -5.49 -24.89
CA GLY A 194 30.22 -4.78 -25.33
C GLY A 194 30.88 -4.03 -24.17
N ALA A 195 32.18 -3.74 -24.29
CA ALA A 195 32.85 -2.74 -23.46
C ALA A 195 33.83 -1.92 -24.30
N ASN A 196 34.18 -0.74 -23.79
CA ASN A 196 35.08 0.17 -24.46
C ASN A 196 36.52 -0.38 -24.42
N ALA A 197 37.06 -0.71 -25.59
CA ALA A 197 38.40 -1.26 -25.74
C ALA A 197 39.47 -0.35 -25.11
N GLY A 198 39.34 0.97 -25.18
CA GLY A 198 40.30 1.90 -24.59
C GLY A 198 40.34 1.89 -23.06
N ILE A 199 39.28 1.40 -22.39
CA ILE A 199 39.24 1.29 -20.92
C ILE A 199 39.81 -0.06 -20.48
N LEU A 200 39.58 -1.12 -21.25
CA LEU A 200 39.97 -2.48 -20.87
C LEU A 200 41.29 -2.93 -21.50
N ASP A 201 41.97 -2.11 -22.30
CA ASP A 201 43.22 -2.47 -22.98
C ASP A 201 44.31 -2.90 -21.98
N SER A 202 44.40 -2.25 -20.82
CA SER A 202 45.35 -2.64 -19.76
C SER A 202 45.05 -3.98 -19.08
N THR A 203 43.87 -4.55 -19.31
CA THR A 203 43.40 -5.78 -18.65
C THR A 203 43.21 -6.94 -19.64
N LEU A 204 42.66 -6.66 -20.81
CA LEU A 204 42.31 -7.64 -21.85
C LEU A 204 43.09 -7.43 -23.15
N GLY A 205 43.77 -6.28 -23.28
CA GLY A 205 44.62 -5.96 -24.42
C GLY A 205 46.01 -6.55 -24.28
N ARG A 206 46.81 -6.37 -25.33
CA ARG A 206 48.20 -6.85 -25.38
C ARG A 206 49.06 -6.02 -26.31
N SER A 207 50.33 -5.91 -25.97
CA SER A 207 51.33 -5.26 -26.81
C SER A 207 51.87 -6.16 -27.93
N GLY A 208 51.84 -7.50 -27.78
CA GLY A 208 52.33 -8.40 -28.85
C GLY A 208 52.22 -9.93 -28.61
N ASN A 209 52.56 -10.68 -29.66
CA ASN A 209 52.90 -12.13 -29.71
C ASN A 209 53.76 -12.61 -28.53
N GLY A 210 53.19 -13.14 -27.44
CA GLY A 210 53.95 -13.87 -26.42
C GLY A 210 54.76 -12.96 -25.49
N SER A 211 54.16 -11.88 -25.00
CA SER A 211 54.78 -10.94 -24.05
C SER A 211 55.04 -11.53 -22.65
N GLY A 212 54.54 -12.73 -22.35
CA GLY A 212 54.94 -13.55 -21.20
C GLY A 212 53.81 -13.83 -20.20
N LEU A 213 54.17 -14.09 -18.93
CA LEU A 213 53.26 -14.43 -17.82
C LEU A 213 52.26 -13.31 -17.46
N SER A 214 52.41 -12.12 -18.04
CA SER A 214 51.62 -10.91 -17.75
C SER A 214 50.33 -10.80 -18.56
N ASP A 215 50.12 -11.66 -19.56
CA ASP A 215 49.03 -11.55 -20.54
C ASP A 215 47.84 -12.47 -20.24
N ALA A 216 47.88 -13.20 -19.12
CA ALA A 216 46.86 -14.15 -18.75
C ALA A 216 45.60 -13.45 -18.23
N TRP A 217 44.44 -13.88 -18.71
CA TRP A 217 43.16 -13.33 -18.28
C TRP A 217 42.06 -14.38 -18.30
N SER A 218 41.03 -14.15 -17.48
CA SER A 218 39.85 -15.00 -17.46
C SER A 218 38.59 -14.15 -17.60
N ILE A 219 37.65 -14.62 -18.41
CA ILE A 219 36.29 -14.09 -18.51
C ILE A 219 35.36 -15.17 -17.98
N SER A 220 34.58 -14.85 -16.94
CA SER A 220 33.59 -15.76 -16.35
C SER A 220 32.19 -15.17 -16.36
N PHE A 221 31.22 -15.94 -16.82
CA PHE A 221 29.80 -15.56 -16.82
C PHE A 221 28.89 -16.79 -16.81
N TRP A 222 27.62 -16.58 -16.45
CA TRP A 222 26.56 -17.57 -16.60
C TRP A 222 25.83 -17.32 -17.91
N PHE A 223 25.57 -18.39 -18.67
CA PHE A 223 24.86 -18.33 -19.94
C PHE A 223 23.73 -19.36 -19.97
N LYS A 224 22.57 -18.94 -20.46
CA LYS A 224 21.42 -19.82 -20.70
C LYS A 224 21.07 -19.74 -22.18
N ALA A 225 21.29 -20.83 -22.91
CA ALA A 225 20.92 -20.88 -24.32
C ALA A 225 19.40 -20.83 -24.48
N GLY A 226 18.94 -19.99 -25.43
CA GLY A 226 17.57 -20.01 -25.92
C GLY A 226 17.33 -21.13 -26.94
N THR A 227 16.16 -21.12 -27.57
CA THR A 227 15.77 -22.09 -28.61
C THR A 227 16.19 -21.67 -30.02
N ALA A 228 16.85 -20.52 -30.17
CA ALA A 228 17.25 -19.99 -31.46
C ALA A 228 18.35 -20.85 -32.10
N ASN A 229 18.22 -21.10 -33.41
CA ASN A 229 19.15 -21.90 -34.20
C ASN A 229 20.19 -21.04 -34.98
N ASN A 230 20.30 -19.74 -34.67
CA ASN A 230 21.27 -18.85 -35.31
C ASN A 230 22.69 -19.38 -35.09
N ALA A 231 23.46 -19.52 -36.18
CA ALA A 231 24.83 -20.01 -36.14
C ALA A 231 25.84 -19.04 -35.48
N SER A 232 25.44 -17.79 -35.23
CA SER A 232 26.35 -16.77 -34.70
C SER A 232 25.65 -15.69 -33.87
N GLN A 233 25.24 -16.04 -32.64
CA GLN A 233 24.82 -15.05 -31.64
C GLN A 233 26.03 -14.59 -30.85
N THR A 234 26.47 -13.34 -31.03
CA THR A 234 27.53 -12.77 -30.18
C THR A 234 26.99 -12.62 -28.76
N ILE A 235 27.74 -13.15 -27.78
CA ILE A 235 27.44 -12.96 -26.36
C ILE A 235 28.21 -11.76 -25.84
N LEU A 236 29.50 -11.73 -26.16
CA LEU A 236 30.42 -10.76 -25.63
C LEU A 236 31.44 -10.37 -26.71
N TYR A 237 31.71 -9.06 -26.80
CA TYR A 237 32.63 -8.49 -27.77
C TYR A 237 33.48 -7.38 -27.13
N PHE A 238 34.79 -7.48 -27.23
CA PHE A 238 35.74 -6.45 -26.78
C PHE A 238 36.82 -6.22 -27.84
N GLY A 239 37.23 -4.97 -28.03
CA GLY A 239 38.30 -4.63 -28.98
C GLY A 239 37.86 -3.72 -30.11
N SER A 240 38.65 -3.68 -31.17
CA SER A 240 38.47 -2.71 -32.25
C SER A 240 37.38 -3.11 -33.23
N GLN A 241 36.59 -2.12 -33.67
CA GLN A 241 35.62 -2.26 -34.77
C GLN A 241 36.31 -2.41 -36.14
N ASP A 242 37.59 -2.02 -36.26
CA ASP A 242 38.41 -2.34 -37.43
C ASP A 242 38.92 -3.79 -37.32
N VAL A 243 38.00 -4.72 -37.49
CA VAL A 243 38.24 -6.17 -37.35
C VAL A 243 39.24 -6.72 -38.37
N ALA A 244 39.56 -5.99 -39.44
CA ALA A 244 40.52 -6.42 -40.45
C ALA A 244 41.97 -6.20 -39.98
N ASN A 245 42.24 -5.03 -39.39
CA ASN A 245 43.59 -4.61 -39.04
C ASN A 245 43.90 -4.71 -37.55
N GLN A 246 42.88 -4.76 -36.70
CA GLN A 246 43.02 -4.71 -35.24
C GLN A 246 42.38 -5.92 -34.56
N GLY A 247 42.82 -6.16 -33.33
CA GLY A 247 42.40 -7.30 -32.52
C GLY A 247 41.06 -7.08 -31.82
N HIS A 248 40.32 -8.17 -31.64
CA HIS A 248 39.16 -8.24 -30.77
C HIS A 248 39.05 -9.62 -30.11
N ILE A 249 38.34 -9.65 -28.99
CA ILE A 249 37.84 -10.86 -28.34
C ILE A 249 36.35 -10.94 -28.67
N GLN A 250 35.92 -12.05 -29.26
CA GLN A 250 34.51 -12.34 -29.48
C GLN A 250 34.18 -13.71 -28.91
N ILE A 251 33.19 -13.76 -28.02
CA ILE A 251 32.57 -15.00 -27.57
C ILE A 251 31.16 -15.05 -28.15
N LYS A 252 30.84 -16.15 -28.83
CA LYS A 252 29.55 -16.34 -29.49
C LYS A 252 28.98 -17.72 -29.23
N TYR A 253 27.66 -17.79 -29.21
CA TYR A 253 26.90 -19.04 -29.20
C TYR A 253 26.48 -19.39 -30.62
N ASN A 254 26.74 -20.64 -30.99
CA ASN A 254 26.26 -21.22 -32.23
C ASN A 254 25.06 -22.12 -31.89
N GLY A 255 23.85 -21.59 -32.07
CA GLY A 255 22.60 -22.29 -31.78
C GLY A 255 22.31 -23.47 -32.70
N SER A 256 22.88 -23.49 -33.91
CA SER A 256 22.75 -24.64 -34.81
C SER A 256 23.53 -25.87 -34.33
N LEU A 257 24.58 -25.66 -33.53
CA LEU A 257 25.47 -26.70 -33.00
C LEU A 257 25.45 -26.79 -31.47
N ASN A 258 24.67 -25.94 -30.78
CA ASN A 258 24.61 -25.86 -29.33
C ASN A 258 25.99 -25.80 -28.65
N ARG A 259 26.86 -24.92 -29.15
CA ARG A 259 28.25 -24.78 -28.66
C ARG A 259 28.68 -23.32 -28.52
N LEU A 260 29.76 -23.09 -27.78
CA LEU A 260 30.42 -21.79 -27.70
C LEU A 260 31.64 -21.75 -28.61
N GLU A 261 31.86 -20.58 -29.21
CA GLU A 261 33.03 -20.29 -30.02
C GLU A 261 33.67 -19.00 -29.50
N MET A 262 34.99 -18.99 -29.39
CA MET A 262 35.79 -17.84 -28.99
C MET A 262 36.79 -17.50 -30.07
N ARG A 263 36.89 -16.21 -30.39
CA ARG A 263 37.89 -15.65 -31.29
C ARG A 263 38.71 -14.63 -30.53
N TYR A 264 40.01 -14.64 -30.76
CA TYR A 264 40.91 -13.64 -30.23
C TYR A 264 41.97 -13.25 -31.26
N GLY A 265 41.95 -12.00 -31.71
CA GLY A 265 42.83 -11.47 -32.75
C GLY A 265 42.05 -10.70 -33.82
N SER A 266 42.67 -10.49 -34.99
CA SER A 266 42.00 -9.86 -36.14
C SER A 266 41.37 -10.91 -37.05
N ASN A 267 40.61 -10.48 -38.05
CA ASN A 267 40.04 -11.40 -39.05
C ASN A 267 41.12 -12.15 -39.84
N ASN A 268 42.30 -11.56 -39.98
CA ASN A 268 43.41 -12.11 -40.76
C ASN A 268 44.36 -12.97 -39.92
N ASN A 269 44.42 -12.74 -38.61
CA ASN A 269 45.27 -13.52 -37.70
C ASN A 269 44.62 -13.62 -36.31
N ARG A 270 44.10 -14.81 -35.97
CA ARG A 270 43.39 -15.06 -34.72
C ARG A 270 43.56 -16.47 -34.21
N LEU A 271 43.40 -16.59 -32.89
CA LEU A 271 43.02 -17.83 -32.24
C LEU A 271 41.53 -18.05 -32.40
N ASN A 272 41.13 -19.31 -32.62
CA ASN A 272 39.74 -19.70 -32.72
C ASN A 272 39.54 -21.00 -31.95
N PHE A 273 38.73 -20.92 -30.89
CA PHE A 273 38.40 -22.05 -30.05
C PHE A 273 36.90 -22.34 -30.16
N ALA A 274 36.53 -23.62 -30.13
CA ALA A 274 35.15 -24.05 -30.10
C ALA A 274 35.00 -25.20 -29.12
N THR A 275 33.95 -25.17 -28.30
CA THR A 275 33.58 -26.32 -27.48
C THR A 275 33.02 -27.44 -28.36
N ALA A 276 32.91 -28.65 -27.80
CA ALA A 276 32.25 -29.76 -28.48
C ALA A 276 30.80 -29.40 -28.85
N GLN A 277 30.29 -30.01 -29.92
CA GLN A 277 28.89 -29.86 -30.30
C GLN A 277 27.98 -30.33 -29.15
N ASN A 278 26.88 -29.62 -28.92
CA ASN A 278 25.93 -29.89 -27.83
C ASN A 278 26.50 -29.74 -26.41
N SER A 279 27.60 -29.00 -26.23
CA SER A 279 28.14 -28.73 -24.90
C SER A 279 27.30 -27.75 -24.09
N ILE A 280 26.39 -27.01 -24.72
CA ILE A 280 25.49 -26.06 -24.05
C ILE A 280 24.05 -26.53 -24.20
N ALA A 281 23.44 -26.94 -23.08
CA ALA A 281 22.04 -27.36 -23.07
C ALA A 281 21.08 -26.17 -23.15
N VAL A 282 20.06 -26.30 -24.01
CA VAL A 282 19.01 -25.29 -24.18
C VAL A 282 18.19 -25.19 -22.89
N GLY A 283 17.89 -23.96 -22.48
CA GLY A 283 17.05 -23.71 -21.31
C GLY A 283 17.72 -24.00 -19.96
N GLN A 284 19.03 -24.28 -19.94
CA GLN A 284 19.79 -24.53 -18.71
C GLN A 284 20.91 -23.52 -18.53
N TRP A 285 21.12 -23.07 -17.28
CA TRP A 285 22.23 -22.18 -16.94
C TRP A 285 23.54 -22.98 -16.93
N THR A 286 24.52 -22.50 -17.69
CA THR A 286 25.87 -23.07 -17.76
C THR A 286 26.87 -22.01 -17.35
N GLN A 287 27.79 -22.35 -16.45
CA GLN A 287 28.93 -21.48 -16.15
C GLN A 287 29.96 -21.59 -17.27
N VAL A 288 30.35 -20.45 -17.82
CA VAL A 288 31.38 -20.35 -18.84
C VAL A 288 32.59 -19.66 -18.21
N ILE A 289 33.75 -20.27 -18.37
CA ILE A 289 35.04 -19.68 -18.01
C ILE A 289 35.94 -19.82 -19.22
N VAL A 290 36.38 -18.69 -19.76
CA VAL A 290 37.40 -18.64 -20.81
C VAL A 290 38.67 -18.13 -20.16
N THR A 291 39.75 -18.90 -20.25
CA THR A 291 41.07 -18.51 -19.76
C THR A 291 42.05 -18.55 -20.90
N TYR A 292 42.83 -17.48 -21.01
CA TYR A 292 44.00 -17.39 -21.86
C TYR A 292 45.24 -17.34 -20.98
#